data_AF-A0A7S2A6F3-F1
#
_entry.id   AF-A0A7S2A6F3-F1
#
_cell.length_a   1.000
_cell.length_b   1.000
_cell.length_c   1.000
_cell.angle_alpha   90.00
_cell.angle_beta   90.00
_cell.angle_gamma   90.00
#
_symmetry.space_group_name_H-M   'P 1'
#
loop_
_entity.id
_entity.type
_entity.pdbx_description
1 polymer ?
#
loop_
_entity_poly.entity_id
_entity_poly.type
_entity_poly.pdbx_seq_one_letter_code
_entity_poly.pdbx_strand_id
1 'polypeptide(L)'
;GSLMDTEDQFDVIIMDALDPQDNVEFADALYNNAVFLEAIYGALSEKGVLVMQLGISPQINDPKESAGMNRNRHIVMSMIEDMGFQSMHVYEERHCDFHT
;
A
#
# COMPACT_ATOMS: atom_id res chain seq x y z
N GLY A 1 -32.21 -19.48 9.77
CA GLY A 1 -31.42 -18.24 9.78
C GLY A 1 -30.38 -18.38 8.70
N SER A 2 -30.33 -17.44 7.76
CA SER A 2 -29.45 -17.51 6.60
C SER A 2 -27.99 -17.54 7.06
N LEU A 3 -27.29 -18.63 6.73
CA LEU A 3 -25.83 -18.66 6.69
C LEU A 3 -25.46 -17.79 5.49
N MET A 4 -25.22 -16.50 5.73
CA MET A 4 -24.27 -15.80 4.87
C MET A 4 -22.94 -16.40 5.29
N ASP A 5 -22.42 -17.33 4.50
CA ASP A 5 -20.99 -17.65 4.53
C ASP A 5 -20.31 -16.29 4.33
N THR A 6 -19.78 -15.71 5.41
CA THR A 6 -18.82 -14.63 5.32
C THR A 6 -17.70 -15.21 4.46
N GLU A 7 -17.57 -14.76 3.22
CA GLU A 7 -16.44 -15.13 2.36
C GLU A 7 -15.18 -15.10 3.22
N ASP A 8 -14.37 -16.16 3.18
CA ASP A 8 -13.21 -16.34 4.05
C ASP A 8 -12.31 -15.10 4.00
N GLN A 9 -12.48 -14.19 4.98
CA GLN A 9 -11.70 -12.97 5.07
C GLN A 9 -10.26 -13.31 5.47
N PHE A 10 -9.32 -12.49 5.03
CA PHE A 10 -7.90 -12.68 5.31
C PHE A 10 -7.49 -11.93 6.58
N ASP A 11 -6.74 -12.61 7.46
CA ASP A 11 -6.08 -11.93 8.59
C ASP A 11 -4.84 -11.15 8.16
N VAL A 12 -4.22 -11.54 7.04
CA VAL A 12 -3.02 -10.90 6.52
C VAL A 12 -3.11 -10.85 5.00
N ILE A 13 -2.99 -9.64 4.44
CA ILE A 13 -2.75 -9.43 3.00
C ILE A 13 -1.38 -8.79 2.87
N ILE A 14 -0.51 -9.41 2.07
CA ILE A 14 0.81 -8.88 1.73
C ILE A 14 0.79 -8.49 0.26
N MET A 15 0.99 -7.21 -0.02
CA MET A 15 1.15 -6.69 -1.38
C MET A 15 2.62 -6.36 -1.61
N ASP A 16 3.32 -7.35 -2.15
CA ASP A 16 4.73 -7.28 -2.55
C ASP A 16 4.82 -7.62 -4.05
N ALA A 17 4.43 -6.67 -4.90
CA ALA A 17 4.30 -6.88 -6.34
C ALA A 17 5.25 -6.00 -7.16
N LEU A 18 5.15 -4.67 -6.99
CA LEU A 18 5.96 -3.68 -7.69
C LEU A 18 6.24 -2.49 -6.79
N ASP A 19 7.34 -1.78 -7.02
CA ASP A 19 7.60 -0.52 -6.34
C ASP A 19 6.57 0.52 -6.84
N PRO A 20 5.84 1.25 -5.99
CA PRO A 20 5.00 2.36 -6.44
C PRO A 20 5.77 3.42 -7.25
N GLN A 21 7.10 3.48 -7.10
CA GLN A 21 8.00 4.34 -7.86
C GLN A 21 8.38 3.77 -9.25
N ASP A 22 8.04 2.52 -9.55
CA ASP A 22 8.27 1.94 -10.87
C ASP A 22 7.39 2.61 -11.93
N ASN A 23 8.00 3.08 -13.01
CA ASN A 23 7.29 3.70 -14.13
C ASN A 23 6.71 2.65 -15.10
N VAL A 24 5.86 1.77 -14.57
CA VAL A 24 5.12 0.77 -15.34
C VAL A 24 3.62 0.96 -15.14
N GLU A 25 2.84 0.87 -16.23
CA GLU A 25 1.38 1.11 -16.20
C GLU A 25 0.65 0.26 -15.16
N PHE A 26 1.19 -0.92 -14.85
CA PHE A 26 0.63 -1.81 -13.86
C PHE A 26 0.77 -1.29 -12.42
N ALA A 27 1.85 -0.58 -12.08
CA ALA A 27 2.04 0.02 -10.75
C ALA A 27 1.01 1.14 -10.52
N ASP A 28 0.79 2.00 -11.52
CA ASP A 28 -0.26 3.02 -11.48
C ASP A 28 -1.65 2.40 -11.26
N ALA A 29 -1.96 1.32 -11.97
CA ALA A 29 -3.27 0.65 -11.86
C ALA A 29 -3.52 0.01 -10.49
N LEU A 30 -2.46 -0.42 -9.77
CA LEU A 30 -2.55 -1.00 -8.44
C LEU A 30 -2.61 0.07 -7.34
N TYR A 31 -1.73 1.08 -7.40
CA TYR A 31 -1.54 2.02 -6.30
C TYR A 31 -2.40 3.29 -6.39
N ASN A 32 -2.90 3.65 -7.58
CA ASN A 32 -3.78 4.81 -7.79
C ASN A 32 -5.26 4.42 -7.98
N ASN A 33 -5.67 3.22 -7.54
CA ASN A 33 -7.01 2.71 -7.74
C ASN A 33 -7.73 2.50 -6.39
N ALA A 34 -8.52 3.49 -5.99
CA ALA A 34 -9.29 3.45 -4.75
C ALA A 34 -10.23 2.23 -4.66
N VAL A 35 -10.88 1.84 -5.76
CA VAL A 35 -11.78 0.68 -5.78
C VAL A 35 -11.03 -0.62 -5.46
N PHE A 36 -9.78 -0.73 -5.95
CA PHE A 36 -8.94 -1.89 -5.66
C PHE A 36 -8.51 -1.92 -4.19
N LEU A 37 -8.08 -0.78 -3.63
CA LEU A 37 -7.73 -0.71 -2.20
C LEU A 37 -8.95 -0.98 -1.32
N GLU A 38 -10.13 -0.45 -1.66
CA GLU A 38 -11.39 -0.72 -0.95
C GLU A 38 -11.74 -2.21 -0.97
N ALA A 39 -11.51 -2.89 -2.09
CA ALA A 39 -11.67 -4.35 -2.18
C ALA A 39 -10.70 -5.09 -1.26
N ILE A 40 -9.43 -4.67 -1.19
CA ILE A 40 -8.45 -5.22 -0.24
C ILE A 40 -8.91 -5.01 1.20
N TYR A 41 -9.36 -3.80 1.54
CA TYR A 41 -9.86 -3.48 2.87
C TYR A 41 -11.08 -4.34 3.24
N GLY A 42 -12.04 -4.52 2.34
CA GLY A 42 -13.20 -5.38 2.55
C GLY A 42 -12.89 -6.88 2.66
N ALA A 43 -11.77 -7.31 2.05
CA ALA A 43 -11.29 -8.69 2.14
C ALA A 43 -10.55 -8.99 3.45
N LEU A 44 -10.15 -7.99 4.24
CA LEU A 44 -9.53 -8.19 5.54
C LEU A 44 -10.56 -8.54 6.62
N SER A 45 -10.15 -9.37 7.57
CA SER A 45 -10.90 -9.56 8.82
C SER A 45 -10.87 -8.28 9.66
N GLU A 46 -11.76 -8.17 10.66
CA GLU A 46 -11.82 -7.00 11.56
C GLU A 46 -10.47 -6.70 12.26
N LYS A 47 -9.63 -7.72 12.43
CA LYS A 47 -8.29 -7.62 13.04
C LYS A 47 -7.17 -7.85 12.02
N GLY A 48 -7.52 -7.87 10.74
CA GLY A 48 -6.61 -8.14 9.66
C GLY A 48 -5.61 -7.01 9.47
N VAL A 49 -4.45 -7.35 8.91
CA VAL A 49 -3.39 -6.39 8.60
C VAL A 49 -3.05 -6.40 7.12
N LEU A 50 -2.87 -5.21 6.56
CA LEU A 50 -2.32 -5.00 5.24
C LEU A 50 -0.83 -4.65 5.36
N VAL A 51 0.02 -5.40 4.67
CA VAL A 51 1.44 -5.11 4.54
C VAL A 51 1.71 -4.77 3.08
N MET A 52 2.32 -3.60 2.85
CA MET A 52 2.60 -3.09 1.50
C MET A 52 4.07 -2.72 1.37
N GLN A 53 4.67 -3.12 0.25
CA GLN A 53 5.96 -2.57 -0.15
C GLN A 53 5.74 -1.19 -0.78
N LEU A 54 6.35 -0.15 -0.18
CA LEU A 54 6.18 1.26 -0.58
C LEU A 54 7.40 1.83 -1.32
N GLY A 55 8.34 0.98 -1.69
CA GLY A 55 9.54 1.37 -2.42
C GLY A 55 10.60 2.02 -1.55
N ILE A 56 11.33 2.96 -2.15
CA ILE A 56 12.45 3.67 -1.52
C ILE A 56 11.93 4.88 -0.74
N SER A 57 12.36 4.98 0.52
CA SER A 57 12.07 6.14 1.38
C SER A 57 12.68 7.42 0.78
N PRO A 58 11.97 8.56 0.82
CA PRO A 58 12.49 9.82 0.32
C PRO A 58 13.73 10.30 1.09
N GLN A 59 14.65 10.94 0.37
CA GLN A 59 15.85 11.56 0.90
C GLN A 59 15.67 13.07 1.07
N ILE A 60 16.56 13.70 1.86
CA ILE A 60 16.51 15.14 2.16
C ILE A 60 16.53 16.02 0.89
N ASN A 61 17.17 15.54 -0.18
CA ASN A 61 17.33 16.28 -1.43
C ASN A 61 16.25 15.95 -2.47
N ASP A 62 15.29 15.07 -2.16
CA ASP A 62 14.25 14.69 -3.09
C ASP A 62 13.24 15.82 -3.29
N PRO A 63 12.60 15.88 -4.48
CA PRO A 63 11.39 16.67 -4.65
C PRO A 63 10.32 16.31 -3.62
N LYS A 64 9.39 17.24 -3.36
CA LYS A 64 8.22 16.99 -2.50
C LYS A 64 7.57 15.65 -2.86
N GLU A 65 7.18 14.85 -1.86
CA GLU A 65 6.59 13.52 -2.07
C GLU A 65 5.40 13.52 -3.05
N SER A 66 4.61 14.60 -3.06
CA SER A 66 3.48 14.76 -3.97
C SER A 66 3.86 14.96 -5.45
N ALA A 67 5.16 14.99 -5.78
CA ALA A 67 5.68 15.28 -7.11
C ALA A 67 6.79 14.28 -7.51
N GLY A 68 6.95 14.10 -8.82
CA GLY A 68 7.98 13.22 -9.37
C GLY A 68 7.77 11.75 -9.00
N MET A 69 8.86 11.05 -8.72
CA MET A 69 8.89 9.60 -8.48
C MET A 69 8.12 9.16 -7.22
N ASN A 70 7.99 10.05 -6.23
CA ASN A 70 7.33 9.74 -4.95
C ASN A 70 5.81 9.89 -4.98
N ARG A 71 5.24 10.36 -6.10
CA ARG A 71 3.82 10.71 -6.21
C ARG A 71 2.89 9.54 -5.88
N ASN A 72 3.16 8.36 -6.43
CA ASN A 72 2.31 7.18 -6.23
C ASN A 72 2.40 6.67 -4.79
N ARG A 73 3.59 6.69 -4.19
CA ARG A 73 3.78 6.39 -2.77
C ARG A 73 2.95 7.35 -1.90
N HIS A 74 3.00 8.65 -2.19
CA HIS A 74 2.18 9.63 -1.49
C HIS A 74 0.68 9.36 -1.64
N ILE A 75 0.22 9.09 -2.88
CA ILE A 75 -1.20 8.83 -3.16
C ILE A 75 -1.69 7.61 -2.38
N VAL A 76 -0.97 6.48 -2.44
CA VAL A 76 -1.42 5.28 -1.75
C VAL A 76 -1.40 5.45 -0.24
N MET A 77 -0.40 6.14 0.32
CA MET A 77 -0.37 6.44 1.76
C MET A 77 -1.57 7.30 2.17
N SER A 78 -1.88 8.36 1.42
CA SER A 78 -3.06 9.19 1.69
C SER A 78 -4.37 8.41 1.55
N MET A 79 -4.49 7.52 0.55
CA MET A 79 -5.66 6.65 0.43
C MET A 79 -5.80 5.74 1.65
N ILE A 80 -4.73 5.09 2.09
CA ILE A 80 -4.75 4.20 3.25
C ILE A 80 -5.04 4.97 4.55
N GLU A 81 -4.54 6.19 4.70
CA GLU A 81 -4.84 7.07 5.85
C GLU A 81 -6.33 7.45 5.92
N ASP A 82 -6.96 7.65 4.77
CA ASP A 82 -8.39 7.95 4.68
C ASP A 82 -9.28 6.69 4.83
N MET A 83 -8.68 5.50 4.72
CA MET A 83 -9.37 4.23 4.95
C MET A 83 -9.47 3.91 6.44
N GLY A 84 -10.50 3.17 6.84
CA GLY A 84 -10.85 2.92 8.25
C GLY A 84 -9.85 2.09 9.08
N PHE A 85 -8.59 2.00 8.67
CA PHE A 85 -7.52 1.36 9.44
C PHE A 85 -7.30 2.10 10.77
N GLN A 86 -7.09 1.32 11.84
CA GLN A 86 -6.88 1.88 13.18
C GLN A 86 -5.52 2.57 13.33
N SER A 87 -4.50 2.09 12.62
CA SER A 87 -3.14 2.60 12.72
C SER A 87 -2.32 2.22 11.49
N MET A 88 -1.44 3.13 11.06
CA MET A 88 -0.43 2.88 10.04
C MET A 88 0.95 2.83 10.71
N HIS A 89 1.73 1.79 10.38
CA HIS A 89 3.11 1.63 10.83
C HIS A 89 4.03 1.59 9.62
N VAL A 90 4.99 2.53 9.55
CA VAL A 90 5.97 2.59 8.47
C VAL A 90 7.29 2.04 8.99
N TYR A 91 7.86 1.08 8.25
CA TYR A 91 9.17 0.51 8.52
C TYR A 91 10.14 0.93 7.41
N GLU A 92 11.31 1.46 7.80
CA GLU A 92 12.37 1.87 6.89
C GLU A 92 13.68 1.17 7.30
N GLU A 93 14.35 0.51 6.36
CA GLU A 93 15.69 -0.06 6.57
C GLU A 93 16.71 0.69 5.72
N ARG A 94 17.64 1.41 6.37
CA ARG A 94 18.67 2.20 5.70
C ARG A 94 19.75 1.36 5.04
N HIS A 95 19.87 0.08 5.39
CA HIS A 95 20.88 -0.82 4.83
C HIS A 95 20.36 -1.74 3.72
N CYS A 96 19.11 -1.56 3.26
CA CYS A 96 18.55 -2.34 2.15
C CYS A 96 18.94 -1.79 0.76
N ASP A 97 19.97 -0.94 0.67
CA ASP A 97 20.61 -0.55 -0.60
C ASP A 97 21.25 -1.79 -1.26
N PHE A 98 20.47 -2.52 -2.05
CA PHE A 98 21.01 -3.52 -2.98
C PHE A 98 21.76 -2.77 -4.08
N HIS A 99 23.02 -2.39 -3.81
CA HIS A 99 23.96 -2.10 -4.89
C HIS A 99 24.16 -3.38 -5.70
N THR A 100 23.65 -3.39 -6.93
CA THR A 100 24.04 -4.34 -7.98
C THR A 100 24.75 -3.60 -9.10
#